data_AF-A0A6J8DU93-F1
#
_entry.id   AF-A0A6J8DU93-F1
#
_cell.length_a   1.000
_cell.length_b   1.000
_cell.length_c   1.000
_cell.angle_alpha   90.00
_cell.angle_beta   90.00
_cell.angle_gamma   90.00
#
_symmetry.space_group_name_H-M   'P 1'
#
loop_
_entity.id
_entity.type
_entity.pdbx_description
1 polymer ?
#
loop_
_entity_poly.entity_id
_entity_poly.type
_entity_poly.pdbx_seq_one_letter_code
_entity_poly.pdbx_strand_id
1 'polypeptide(L)'
;MGVDIPDIERVIHWGAPRGLEQYSQESGRAGRDGRESVSCIYYSGYDIAKNRCKESVRDFCTTTKCLRMQLTSHFQLDDIASPSSGTRSSQPTSLCRCCSNCKVNCVCANCFSFNDENNSNDLLSREDDFLLGQFCGFLNESVRENLLDYYEFLVEEGEGRHLLFNKSMIETVVENADFIFSEDDIVSLGLIDHNLAGDILELIAEVQD
;
A
#
# COMPACT_ATOMS: atom_id res chain seq x y z
N MET A 1 4.48 -1.30 25.87
CA MET A 1 3.58 -1.53 27.02
C MET A 1 3.82 -0.39 28.04
N GLY A 2 2.86 0.43 28.48
CA GLY A 2 1.44 0.55 28.09
C GLY A 2 0.84 1.89 28.56
N VAL A 3 0.20 2.58 27.61
CA VAL A 3 -0.76 3.67 27.83
C VAL A 3 -2.16 3.02 27.74
N ASP A 4 -3.00 3.23 28.76
CA ASP A 4 -4.37 2.70 28.83
C ASP A 4 -5.37 3.86 28.74
N ILE A 5 -5.62 4.29 27.50
CA ILE A 5 -6.59 5.32 27.16
C ILE A 5 -7.76 4.61 26.48
N PRO A 6 -8.95 4.54 27.10
CA PRO A 6 -10.05 3.74 26.59
C PRO A 6 -10.73 4.33 25.34
N ASP A 7 -10.66 5.64 25.17
CA ASP A 7 -11.34 6.46 24.16
C ASP A 7 -10.45 6.81 22.95
N ILE A 8 -9.51 5.93 22.60
CA ILE A 8 -8.71 6.09 21.37
C ILE A 8 -9.60 5.83 20.16
N GLU A 9 -9.92 6.88 19.40
CA GLU A 9 -10.74 6.80 18.19
C GLU A 9 -9.97 6.31 16.95
N ARG A 10 -8.66 6.58 16.88
CA ARG A 10 -7.84 6.27 15.70
C ARG A 10 -6.46 5.75 16.08
N VAL A 11 -6.01 4.71 15.37
CA VAL A 11 -4.61 4.25 15.35
C VAL A 11 -4.10 4.35 13.92
N ILE A 12 -2.98 5.05 13.75
CA ILE A 12 -2.37 5.26 12.44
C ILE A 12 -0.98 4.62 12.47
N HIS A 13 -0.75 3.66 11.58
CA HIS A 13 0.57 3.11 11.32
C HIS A 13 1.15 3.86 10.13
N TRP A 14 2.30 4.48 10.32
CA TRP A 14 3.06 5.16 9.28
C TRP A 14 4.23 4.27 8.86
N GLY A 15 4.08 3.62 7.72
CA GLY A 15 4.91 2.52 7.24
C GLY A 15 4.28 1.14 7.48
N ALA A 16 4.78 0.13 6.77
CA ALA A 16 4.34 -1.25 6.96
C ALA A 16 4.66 -1.76 8.38
N PRO A 17 3.71 -2.43 9.06
CA PRO A 17 3.98 -2.99 10.38
C PRO A 17 5.02 -4.10 10.31
N ARG A 18 5.80 -4.29 11.38
CA ARG A 18 6.84 -5.34 11.42
C ARG A 18 6.27 -6.78 11.45
N GLY A 19 4.98 -6.92 11.73
CA GLY A 19 4.26 -8.18 11.77
C GLY A 19 2.79 -7.97 12.10
N LEU A 20 1.94 -8.93 11.73
CA LEU A 20 0.51 -8.85 11.98
C LEU A 20 0.15 -8.98 13.47
N GLU A 21 0.99 -9.65 14.27
CA GLU A 21 0.85 -9.73 15.72
C GLU A 21 1.01 -8.35 16.37
N GLN A 22 2.04 -7.64 15.96
CA GLN A 22 2.32 -6.29 16.45
C GLN A 22 1.22 -5.33 16.00
N TYR A 23 0.86 -5.36 14.72
CA TYR A 23 -0.24 -4.56 14.18
C TYR A 23 -1.55 -4.81 14.93
N SER A 24 -1.90 -6.07 15.20
CA SER A 24 -3.12 -6.43 15.92
C SER A 24 -3.10 -5.90 17.37
N GLN A 25 -1.97 -6.01 18.06
CA GLN A 25 -1.82 -5.49 19.42
C GLN A 25 -1.89 -3.96 19.48
N GLU A 26 -1.31 -3.27 18.50
CA GLU A 26 -1.31 -1.80 18.41
C GLU A 26 -2.70 -1.28 18.03
N SER A 27 -3.29 -1.84 16.97
CA SER A 27 -4.64 -1.52 16.51
C SER A 27 -5.71 -1.80 17.57
N GLY A 28 -5.55 -2.89 18.33
CA GLY A 28 -6.48 -3.30 19.39
C GLY A 28 -6.53 -2.36 20.60
N ARG A 29 -5.74 -1.28 20.61
CA ARG A 29 -5.83 -0.21 21.62
C ARG A 29 -7.01 0.73 21.40
N ALA A 30 -7.48 0.85 20.16
CA ALA A 30 -8.61 1.71 19.82
C ALA A 30 -9.96 1.11 20.27
N GLY A 31 -10.92 2.00 20.56
CA GLY A 31 -12.32 1.64 20.79
C GLY A 31 -12.59 0.76 22.01
N ARG A 32 -11.78 0.86 23.06
CA ARG A 32 -11.97 0.08 24.30
C ARG A 32 -13.15 0.57 25.14
N ASP A 33 -13.63 1.77 24.86
CA ASP A 33 -14.90 2.33 25.35
C ASP A 33 -16.13 1.80 24.58
N GLY A 34 -15.94 0.98 23.55
CA GLY A 34 -16.99 0.39 22.72
C GLY A 34 -17.54 1.33 21.65
N ARG A 35 -16.97 2.53 21.49
CA ARG A 35 -17.27 3.42 20.37
C ARG A 35 -16.59 2.92 19.10
N GLU A 36 -17.03 3.44 17.97
CA GLU A 36 -16.41 3.11 16.70
C GLU A 36 -15.02 3.72 16.61
N SER A 37 -14.09 2.98 16.03
CA SER A 37 -12.72 3.41 15.91
C SER A 37 -12.08 2.83 14.67
N VAL A 38 -11.02 3.49 14.22
CA VAL A 38 -10.36 3.18 12.95
C VAL A 38 -8.91 2.80 13.20
N SER A 39 -8.44 1.76 12.52
CA SER A 39 -7.01 1.50 12.37
C SER A 39 -6.64 1.59 10.89
N CYS A 40 -5.63 2.40 10.59
CA CYS A 40 -5.13 2.63 9.24
C CYS A 40 -3.64 2.26 9.17
N ILE A 41 -3.22 1.80 7.99
CA ILE A 41 -1.82 1.63 7.63
C ILE A 41 -1.59 2.49 6.39
N TYR A 42 -0.70 3.46 6.50
CA TYR A 42 -0.10 4.13 5.35
C TYR A 42 1.20 3.43 5.06
N TYR A 43 1.40 2.97 3.84
CA TYR A 43 2.63 2.31 3.42
C TYR A 43 2.95 2.73 1.99
N SER A 44 4.23 2.84 1.68
CA SER A 44 4.71 2.88 0.30
C SER A 44 5.03 1.46 -0.15
N GLY A 45 5.14 1.24 -1.46
CA GLY A 45 5.56 -0.07 -1.92
C GLY A 45 6.98 -0.44 -1.47
N TYR A 46 7.84 0.55 -1.19
CA TYR A 46 9.15 0.36 -0.57
C TYR A 46 9.05 -0.33 0.79
N ASP A 47 8.05 0.05 1.60
CA ASP A 47 7.84 -0.55 2.93
C ASP A 47 7.46 -2.04 2.83
N ILE A 48 6.77 -2.43 1.76
CA ILE A 48 6.29 -3.80 1.56
C ILE A 48 7.17 -4.64 0.63
N ALA A 49 8.34 -4.14 0.23
CA ALA A 49 9.32 -4.84 -0.59
C ALA A 49 9.68 -6.25 -0.05
N LYS A 50 10.13 -7.15 -0.94
CA LYS A 50 10.44 -8.57 -0.62
C LYS A 50 11.32 -8.75 0.62
N ASN A 51 12.33 -7.89 0.76
CA ASN A 51 13.36 -7.95 1.79
C ASN A 51 13.11 -7.00 2.98
N ARG A 52 12.04 -6.18 2.95
CA ARG A 52 11.77 -5.17 4.00
C ARG A 52 10.63 -5.54 4.93
N CYS A 53 9.65 -6.32 4.45
CA CYS A 53 8.54 -6.78 5.27
C CYS A 53 8.37 -8.29 5.21
N LYS A 54 7.67 -8.82 6.22
CA LYS A 54 7.23 -10.22 6.21
C LYS A 54 6.18 -10.43 5.14
N GLU A 55 6.20 -11.60 4.50
CA GLU A 55 5.21 -12.00 3.49
C GLU A 55 3.77 -11.82 3.99
N SER A 56 3.46 -12.26 5.21
CA SER A 56 2.14 -12.03 5.84
C SER A 56 1.69 -10.55 5.89
N VAL A 57 2.63 -9.62 6.07
CA VAL A 57 2.32 -8.18 6.09
C VAL A 57 2.11 -7.67 4.67
N ARG A 58 2.96 -8.08 3.72
CA ARG A 58 2.79 -7.74 2.30
C ARG A 58 1.42 -8.19 1.81
N ASP A 59 1.09 -9.46 2.03
CA ASP A 59 -0.19 -10.04 1.63
C ASP A 59 -1.36 -9.30 2.26
N PHE A 60 -1.26 -8.96 3.54
CA PHE A 60 -2.30 -8.18 4.22
C PHE A 60 -2.48 -6.77 3.63
N CYS A 61 -1.39 -6.11 3.25
CA CYS A 61 -1.42 -4.75 2.71
C CYS A 61 -1.96 -4.72 1.27
N THR A 62 -1.61 -5.70 0.44
CA THR A 62 -1.97 -5.74 -0.99
C THR A 62 -3.25 -6.52 -1.30
N THR A 63 -3.83 -7.21 -0.29
CA THR A 63 -5.02 -8.02 -0.51
C THR A 63 -6.24 -7.19 -0.90
N THR A 64 -7.05 -7.73 -1.81
CA THR A 64 -8.40 -7.23 -2.13
C THR A 64 -9.49 -7.95 -1.33
N LYS A 65 -9.12 -8.99 -0.56
CA LYS A 65 -10.06 -9.74 0.29
C LYS A 65 -10.43 -8.91 1.52
N CYS A 66 -11.45 -9.35 2.27
CA CYS A 66 -11.81 -8.72 3.54
C CYS A 66 -10.61 -8.72 4.50
N LEU A 67 -10.17 -7.54 4.93
CA LEU A 67 -9.03 -7.39 5.85
C LEU A 67 -9.27 -8.12 7.18
N ARG A 68 -10.51 -8.18 7.69
CA ARG A 68 -10.81 -8.96 8.89
C ARG A 68 -10.59 -10.44 8.68
N MET A 69 -11.05 -10.97 7.55
CA MET A 69 -10.85 -12.39 7.25
C MET A 69 -9.37 -12.69 7.13
N GLN A 70 -8.60 -11.85 6.44
CA GLN A 70 -7.15 -12.02 6.31
C GLN A 70 -6.45 -11.99 7.68
N LEU A 71 -6.79 -11.02 8.54
CA LEU A 71 -6.19 -10.93 9.88
C LEU A 71 -6.59 -12.13 10.74
N THR A 72 -7.85 -12.54 10.75
CA THR A 72 -8.33 -13.65 11.58
C THR A 72 -7.78 -15.00 11.11
N SER A 73 -7.66 -15.21 9.79
CA SER A 73 -7.04 -16.41 9.23
C SER A 73 -5.54 -16.50 9.56
N HIS A 74 -4.82 -15.37 9.65
CA HIS A 74 -3.42 -15.35 10.12
C HIS A 74 -3.29 -15.93 11.54
N PHE A 75 -4.26 -15.67 12.42
CA PHE A 75 -4.30 -16.20 13.79
C PHE A 75 -4.96 -17.57 13.92
N GLN A 76 -5.34 -18.23 12.82
CA GLN A 76 -6.03 -19.53 12.82
C GLN A 76 -7.36 -19.49 13.60
N LEU A 77 -8.03 -18.34 13.56
CA LEU A 77 -9.29 -18.09 14.27
C LEU A 77 -10.49 -18.23 13.31
N ASP A 78 -10.40 -19.11 12.31
CA ASP A 78 -11.38 -19.23 11.22
C ASP A 78 -12.80 -19.54 11.72
N ASP A 79 -12.93 -20.25 12.84
CA ASP A 79 -14.22 -20.53 13.50
C ASP A 79 -14.90 -19.27 14.07
N ILE A 80 -14.10 -18.27 14.45
CA ILE A 80 -14.54 -16.94 14.94
C ILE A 80 -14.67 -15.96 13.77
N ALA A 81 -13.92 -16.20 12.68
CA ALA A 81 -14.06 -15.61 11.36
C ALA A 81 -15.25 -16.20 10.58
N SER A 82 -16.29 -16.65 11.27
CA SER A 82 -17.61 -16.51 10.66
C SER A 82 -17.74 -15.05 10.22
N PRO A 83 -18.33 -14.73 9.06
CA PRO A 83 -18.67 -13.36 8.74
C PRO A 83 -19.61 -12.88 9.85
N SER A 84 -19.02 -12.32 10.90
CA SER A 84 -19.70 -11.75 12.04
C SER A 84 -20.33 -10.50 11.49
N SER A 85 -21.54 -10.68 10.95
CA SER A 85 -22.59 -9.68 11.07
C SER A 85 -22.21 -8.27 10.61
N GLY A 86 -21.27 -8.12 9.68
CA GLY A 86 -21.52 -7.32 8.51
C GLY A 86 -22.59 -8.08 7.77
N THR A 87 -23.82 -7.94 8.25
CA THR A 87 -24.96 -8.58 7.64
C THR A 87 -24.83 -8.35 6.13
N ARG A 88 -24.83 -9.42 5.34
CA ARG A 88 -25.60 -9.37 4.10
C ARG A 88 -27.06 -9.22 4.52
N SER A 89 -27.38 -8.15 5.24
CA SER A 89 -28.74 -7.74 5.44
C SER A 89 -29.08 -7.20 4.08
N SER A 90 -30.03 -7.86 3.45
CA SER A 90 -30.92 -7.25 2.48
C SER A 90 -31.65 -6.00 3.03
N GLN A 91 -31.19 -5.40 4.14
CA GLN A 91 -31.74 -4.25 4.81
C GLN A 91 -30.60 -3.31 5.25
N PRO A 92 -30.69 -2.01 4.95
CA PRO A 92 -29.69 -1.03 5.34
C PRO A 92 -29.65 -0.93 6.87
N THR A 93 -28.52 -1.27 7.49
CA THR A 93 -28.25 -0.93 8.89
C THR A 93 -27.70 0.49 8.95
N SER A 94 -28.05 1.24 10.00
CA SER A 94 -27.61 2.62 10.20
C SER A 94 -26.15 2.75 10.64
N LEU A 95 -25.44 1.63 10.84
CA LEU A 95 -24.09 1.60 11.39
C LEU A 95 -23.30 0.44 10.79
N CYS A 96 -22.74 0.64 9.60
CA CYS A 96 -21.94 -0.38 8.93
C CYS A 96 -20.45 -0.23 9.28
N ARG A 97 -19.89 -1.31 9.83
CA ARG A 97 -18.49 -1.44 10.25
C ARG A 97 -17.72 -2.27 9.24
N CYS A 98 -17.69 -1.91 7.97
CA CYS A 98 -16.88 -2.64 6.97
C CYS A 98 -15.39 -2.26 7.07
N CYS A 99 -14.50 -3.13 6.61
CA CYS A 99 -13.13 -2.71 6.27
C CYS A 99 -13.13 -1.95 4.93
N SER A 100 -12.03 -1.29 4.58
CA SER A 100 -11.86 -0.57 3.30
C SER A 100 -12.25 -1.44 2.09
N ASN A 101 -11.75 -2.67 2.02
CA ASN A 101 -12.02 -3.58 0.91
C ASN A 101 -13.50 -4.00 0.81
N CYS A 102 -14.14 -4.27 1.95
CA CYS A 102 -15.57 -4.59 1.96
C CYS A 102 -16.45 -3.37 1.67
N LYS A 103 -15.96 -2.16 1.94
CA LYS A 103 -16.70 -0.92 1.70
C LYS A 103 -17.01 -0.72 0.22
N VAL A 104 -16.12 -1.16 -0.68
CA VAL A 104 -16.29 -1.05 -2.14
C VAL A 104 -17.58 -1.72 -2.64
N ASN A 105 -17.97 -2.82 -2.00
CA ASN A 105 -19.20 -3.56 -2.33
C ASN A 105 -20.28 -3.44 -1.23
N CYS A 106 -20.19 -2.41 -0.36
CA CYS A 106 -21.17 -2.12 0.71
C CYS A 106 -22.46 -1.57 0.08
N VAL A 107 -23.62 -2.13 0.45
CA VAL A 107 -24.95 -1.61 0.04
C VAL A 107 -25.67 -0.84 1.17
N CYS A 108 -24.97 -0.51 2.25
CA CYS A 108 -25.58 0.20 3.37
C CYS A 108 -25.70 1.70 3.04
N ALA A 109 -26.78 2.34 3.50
CA ALA A 109 -27.00 3.76 3.28
C ALA A 109 -26.04 4.66 4.08
N ASN A 110 -25.60 4.20 5.27
CA ASN A 110 -24.68 4.91 6.15
C ASN A 110 -23.49 4.00 6.51
N CYS A 111 -22.62 3.69 5.53
CA CYS A 111 -21.34 3.05 5.86
C CYS A 111 -20.44 4.10 6.53
N PHE A 112 -19.85 3.76 7.70
CA PHE A 112 -18.92 4.64 8.40
C PHE A 112 -17.88 5.18 7.42
N SER A 113 -17.78 6.50 7.31
CA SER A 113 -16.89 7.17 6.39
C SER A 113 -15.80 7.87 7.16
N PHE A 114 -14.56 7.58 6.76
CA PHE A 114 -13.36 8.19 7.31
C PHE A 114 -13.44 9.73 7.29
N ASN A 115 -14.17 10.28 6.31
CA ASN A 115 -14.48 11.70 6.14
C ASN A 115 -15.96 11.98 6.49
N ASP A 116 -16.35 11.91 7.76
CA ASP A 116 -17.60 12.55 8.17
C ASP A 116 -17.38 14.07 8.16
N GLU A 117 -17.91 14.75 7.14
CA GLU A 117 -17.83 16.20 6.87
C GLU A 117 -18.30 17.11 8.02
N ASN A 118 -18.76 16.54 9.14
CA ASN A 118 -19.20 17.26 10.33
C ASN A 118 -18.05 17.64 11.27
N ASN A 119 -16.80 17.27 10.98
CA ASN A 119 -15.63 17.74 11.71
C ASN A 119 -14.76 18.60 10.78
N SER A 120 -14.87 19.92 10.92
CA SER A 120 -14.31 20.97 10.06
C SER A 120 -12.78 21.14 10.16
N ASN A 121 -12.03 20.03 10.26
CA ASN A 121 -10.56 20.02 10.23
C ASN A 121 -9.98 18.77 9.54
N ASP A 122 -10.76 18.02 8.74
CA ASP A 122 -10.20 16.91 7.96
C ASP A 122 -9.43 17.44 6.74
N LEU A 123 -8.11 17.39 6.88
CA LEU A 123 -7.09 17.91 5.96
C LEU A 123 -6.67 16.82 4.95
N LEU A 124 -7.65 16.15 4.34
CA LEU A 124 -7.46 15.26 3.19
C LEU A 124 -8.65 15.48 2.24
N SER A 125 -8.54 16.57 1.48
CA SER A 125 -9.56 17.02 0.54
C SER A 125 -9.22 16.58 -0.89
N ARG A 126 -10.15 16.69 -1.83
CA ARG A 126 -9.96 16.35 -3.26
C ARG A 126 -8.80 17.12 -3.93
N GLU A 127 -8.29 18.17 -3.31
CA GLU A 127 -7.09 18.89 -3.74
C GLU A 127 -5.83 18.06 -3.49
N ASP A 128 -5.81 17.21 -2.45
CA ASP A 128 -4.68 16.35 -2.11
C ASP A 128 -4.55 15.15 -3.06
N ASP A 129 -5.66 14.57 -3.56
CA ASP A 129 -5.62 13.56 -4.63
C ASP A 129 -5.03 14.11 -5.94
N PHE A 130 -5.31 15.38 -6.24
CA PHE A 130 -4.75 16.08 -7.39
C PHE A 130 -3.26 16.37 -7.19
N LEU A 131 -2.86 16.82 -5.99
CA LEU A 131 -1.46 17.04 -5.64
C LEU A 131 -0.66 15.74 -5.60
N LEU A 132 -1.24 14.64 -5.12
CA LEU A 132 -0.63 13.31 -5.12
C LEU A 132 -0.41 12.84 -6.56
N GLY A 133 -1.41 12.99 -7.43
CA GLY A 133 -1.28 12.69 -8.87
C GLY A 133 -0.25 13.57 -9.57
N GLN A 134 -0.15 14.85 -9.20
CA GLN A 134 0.85 15.77 -9.73
C GLN A 134 2.27 15.41 -9.24
N PHE A 135 2.42 15.02 -7.98
CA PHE A 135 3.68 14.58 -7.38
C PHE A 135 4.18 13.26 -7.97
N CYS A 136 3.29 12.27 -8.15
CA CYS A 136 3.62 11.02 -8.86
C CYS A 136 4.06 11.30 -10.31
N GLY A 137 3.44 12.28 -10.98
CA GLY A 137 3.88 12.73 -12.30
C GLY A 137 5.31 13.27 -12.31
N PHE A 138 5.69 14.08 -11.31
CA PHE A 138 7.05 14.61 -11.19
C PHE A 138 8.10 13.54 -10.85
N LEU A 139 7.76 12.61 -9.95
CA LEU A 139 8.64 11.49 -9.60
C LEU A 139 8.91 10.60 -10.82
N ASN A 140 7.86 10.24 -11.58
CA ASN A 140 8.01 9.43 -12.77
C ASN A 140 8.81 10.13 -13.87
N GLU A 141 8.70 11.46 -14.00
CA GLU A 141 9.55 12.21 -14.92
C GLU A 141 11.03 12.18 -14.49
N SER A 142 11.29 12.32 -13.19
CA SER A 142 12.65 12.27 -12.65
C SER A 142 13.27 10.86 -12.79
N VAL A 143 12.50 9.82 -12.53
CA VAL A 143 12.90 8.42 -12.81
C VAL A 143 13.20 8.25 -14.31
N ARG A 144 12.34 8.78 -15.19
CA ARG A 144 12.53 8.70 -16.64
C ARG A 144 13.83 9.37 -17.08
N GLU A 145 14.13 10.56 -16.58
CA GLU A 145 15.37 11.28 -16.89
C GLU A 145 16.60 10.46 -16.48
N ASN A 146 16.65 9.95 -15.24
CA ASN A 146 17.76 9.12 -14.78
C ASN A 146 17.96 7.84 -15.63
N LEU A 147 16.87 7.18 -16.02
CA LEU A 147 16.94 5.97 -16.84
C LEU A 147 17.36 6.27 -18.29
N LEU A 148 17.01 7.45 -18.82
CA LEU A 148 17.46 7.90 -20.14
C LEU A 148 18.95 8.23 -20.14
N ASP A 149 19.45 8.91 -19.11
CA ASP A 149 20.88 9.20 -18.96
C ASP A 149 21.69 7.90 -18.86
N TYR A 150 21.21 6.94 -18.06
CA TYR A 150 21.82 5.62 -17.98
C TYR A 150 21.77 4.85 -19.31
N TYR A 151 20.68 4.97 -20.07
CA TYR A 151 20.59 4.40 -21.42
C TYR A 151 21.63 4.99 -22.37
N GLU A 152 21.83 6.32 -22.37
CA GLU A 152 22.84 6.97 -23.19
C GLU A 152 24.25 6.50 -22.82
N PHE A 153 24.55 6.37 -21.52
CA PHE A 153 25.79 5.77 -21.03
C PHE A 153 26.03 4.35 -21.58
N LEU A 154 25.01 3.48 -21.56
CA LEU A 154 25.10 2.11 -22.11
C LEU A 154 25.31 2.08 -23.63
N VAL A 155 24.85 3.10 -24.35
CA VAL A 155 25.09 3.25 -25.79
C VAL A 155 26.55 3.63 -26.03
N GLU A 156 27.12 4.53 -25.23
CA GLU A 156 28.50 5.00 -25.36
C GLU A 156 29.55 3.93 -25.00
N GLU A 157 29.28 3.07 -24.02
CA GLU A 157 30.19 1.97 -23.66
C GLU A 157 30.34 0.93 -24.80
N GLY A 158 29.35 0.81 -25.68
CA GLY A 158 29.44 -0.04 -26.87
C GLY A 158 29.37 -1.56 -26.61
N GLU A 159 29.01 -2.00 -25.39
CA GLU A 159 28.90 -3.43 -25.04
C GLU A 159 27.58 -4.08 -25.48
N GLY A 160 26.66 -3.34 -26.08
CA GLY A 160 25.37 -3.86 -26.56
C GLY A 160 24.31 -4.07 -25.47
N ARG A 161 24.59 -3.70 -24.21
CA ARG A 161 23.65 -3.78 -23.08
C ARG A 161 22.38 -2.94 -23.29
N HIS A 162 22.48 -1.83 -24.02
CA HIS A 162 21.35 -0.98 -24.45
C HIS A 162 20.32 -1.70 -25.34
N LEU A 163 20.63 -2.88 -25.90
CA LEU A 163 19.67 -3.68 -26.68
C LEU A 163 18.67 -4.42 -25.76
N LEU A 164 19.11 -4.79 -24.55
CA LEU A 164 18.28 -5.42 -23.53
C LEU A 164 17.46 -4.39 -22.75
N PHE A 165 18.03 -3.20 -22.54
CA PHE A 165 17.36 -2.06 -21.93
C PHE A 165 17.14 -0.96 -22.97
N ASN A 166 16.06 -1.05 -23.73
CA ASN A 166 15.72 -0.09 -24.77
C ASN A 166 14.69 0.94 -24.28
N LYS A 167 14.42 1.98 -25.08
CA LYS A 167 13.45 3.03 -24.71
C LYS A 167 12.04 2.51 -24.39
N SER A 168 11.61 1.40 -25.00
CA SER A 168 10.32 0.78 -24.65
C SER A 168 10.35 0.13 -23.26
N MET A 169 11.49 -0.45 -22.87
CA MET A 169 11.69 -0.99 -21.54
C MET A 169 11.73 0.13 -20.50
N ILE A 170 12.36 1.28 -20.82
CA ILE A 170 12.37 2.47 -19.96
C ILE A 170 10.94 2.89 -19.63
N GLU A 171 10.08 3.08 -20.65
CA GLU A 171 8.68 3.45 -20.38
C GLU A 171 7.93 2.39 -19.58
N THR A 172 8.18 1.10 -19.84
CA THR A 172 7.59 0.00 -19.04
C THR A 172 8.02 0.08 -17.58
N VAL A 173 9.29 0.38 -17.32
CA VAL A 173 9.83 0.54 -15.96
C VAL A 173 9.23 1.77 -15.29
N VAL A 174 9.15 2.91 -15.98
CA VAL A 174 8.55 4.16 -15.44
C VAL A 174 7.07 3.97 -15.12
N GLU A 175 6.30 3.32 -16.01
CA GLU A 175 4.88 3.01 -15.78
C GLU A 175 4.64 2.10 -14.58
N ASN A 176 5.65 1.31 -14.20
CA ASN A 176 5.59 0.38 -13.08
C ASN A 176 6.49 0.80 -11.91
N ALA A 177 7.07 2.01 -11.91
CA ALA A 177 8.05 2.43 -10.91
C ALA A 177 7.49 2.41 -9.48
N ASP A 178 6.20 2.70 -9.32
CA ASP A 178 5.45 2.60 -8.07
C ASP A 178 5.31 1.17 -7.54
N PHE A 179 5.73 0.16 -8.31
CA PHE A 179 5.62 -1.26 -7.98
C PHE A 179 6.96 -2.01 -8.04
N ILE A 180 8.07 -1.32 -8.36
CA ILE A 180 9.40 -1.90 -8.48
C ILE A 180 10.16 -1.72 -7.16
N PHE A 181 10.41 -2.84 -6.45
CA PHE A 181 11.09 -2.80 -5.14
C PHE A 181 12.20 -3.83 -4.98
N SER A 182 12.44 -4.62 -6.02
CA SER A 182 13.46 -5.64 -6.07
C SER A 182 13.87 -5.91 -7.52
N GLU A 183 15.06 -6.48 -7.71
CA GLU A 183 15.52 -6.94 -9.02
C GLU A 183 14.52 -7.92 -9.64
N ASP A 184 13.91 -8.78 -8.82
CA ASP A 184 12.89 -9.74 -9.25
C ASP A 184 11.68 -9.05 -9.92
N ASP A 185 11.29 -7.86 -9.41
CA ASP A 185 10.17 -7.08 -9.97
C ASP A 185 10.53 -6.56 -11.36
N ILE A 186 11.75 -6.06 -11.55
CA ILE A 186 12.26 -5.59 -12.86
C ILE A 186 12.40 -6.76 -13.84
N VAL A 187 12.89 -7.91 -13.36
CA VAL A 187 12.99 -9.12 -14.17
C VAL A 187 11.62 -9.60 -14.63
N SER A 188 10.59 -9.46 -13.80
CA SER A 188 9.21 -9.81 -14.16
C SER A 188 8.63 -8.93 -15.27
N LEU A 189 9.17 -7.73 -15.48
CA LEU A 189 8.78 -6.82 -16.59
C LEU A 189 9.43 -7.23 -17.94
N GLY A 190 10.30 -8.24 -17.95
CA GLY A 190 10.90 -8.79 -19.16
C GLY A 190 12.40 -8.47 -19.34
N LEU A 191 13.02 -7.82 -18.35
CA LEU A 191 14.48 -7.59 -18.35
C LEU A 191 15.21 -8.79 -17.74
N ILE A 192 15.86 -9.60 -18.58
CA ILE A 192 16.44 -10.89 -18.14
C ILE A 192 17.78 -10.73 -17.40
N ASP A 193 18.42 -9.56 -17.52
CA ASP A 193 19.76 -9.31 -16.95
C ASP A 193 19.68 -8.76 -15.52
N HIS A 194 20.14 -9.55 -14.56
CA HIS A 194 20.12 -9.19 -13.14
C HIS A 194 21.06 -8.02 -12.78
N ASN A 195 22.18 -7.84 -13.49
CA ASN A 195 23.09 -6.72 -13.18
C ASN A 195 22.45 -5.40 -13.60
N LEU A 196 21.83 -5.38 -14.78
CA LEU A 196 21.03 -4.24 -15.24
C LEU A 196 19.84 -3.98 -14.31
N ALA A 197 19.17 -5.02 -13.83
CA ALA A 197 18.08 -4.88 -12.87
C ALA A 197 18.54 -4.23 -11.55
N GLY A 198 19.75 -4.56 -11.07
CA GLY A 198 20.36 -3.93 -9.90
C GLY A 198 20.59 -2.43 -10.10
N ASP A 199 21.27 -2.06 -11.19
CA ASP A 199 21.56 -0.65 -11.52
C ASP A 199 20.25 0.16 -11.68
N ILE A 200 19.25 -0.39 -12.36
CA ILE A 200 17.93 0.25 -12.54
C ILE A 200 17.22 0.44 -11.19
N LEU A 201 17.27 -0.57 -10.30
CA LEU A 201 16.65 -0.48 -8.99
C LEU A 201 17.29 0.63 -8.14
N GLU A 202 18.60 0.79 -8.20
CA GLU A 202 19.31 1.88 -7.51
C GLU A 202 18.86 3.25 -8.05
N LEU A 203 18.79 3.43 -9.37
CA LEU A 203 18.33 4.67 -9.99
C LEU A 203 16.89 5.04 -9.63
N ILE A 204 16.00 4.04 -9.50
CA ILE A 204 14.62 4.26 -9.05
C ILE A 204 14.60 4.64 -7.57
N ALA A 205 15.38 3.96 -6.74
CA ALA A 205 15.44 4.22 -5.30
C ALA A 205 15.98 5.62 -4.98
N GLU A 206 16.96 6.13 -5.73
CA GLU A 206 17.50 7.49 -5.57
C GLU A 206 16.45 8.60 -5.75
N VAL A 207 15.40 8.36 -6.52
CA VAL A 207 14.32 9.34 -6.76
C VAL A 207 13.20 9.20 -5.73
N GLN A 208 13.05 8.01 -5.12
CA GLN A 208 11.99 7.69 -4.17
C GLN A 208 12.36 8.00 -2.70
N ASP A 209 13.63 8.22 -2.39
CA ASP A 209 14.15 8.63 -1.07
C ASP A 209 14.08 10.17 -0.84
#